data_AF-A0A1S3KCY6-F1
#
_entry.id   AF-A0A1S3KCY6-F1
#
_cell.length_a   1.000
_cell.length_b   1.000
_cell.length_c   1.000
_cell.angle_alpha   90.00
_cell.angle_beta   90.00
_cell.angle_gamma   90.00
#
_symmetry.space_group_name_H-M   'P 1'
#
loop_
_entity.id
_entity.type
_entity.pdbx_description
1 polymer ?
#
loop_
_entity_poly.entity_id
_entity_poly.type
_entity_poly.pdbx_seq_one_letter_code
_entity_poly.pdbx_strand_id
1 'polypeptide(L)'
;MERTHRVSYSVHVESNISNMGGCVSTLERSNSPPVIVMRDSSLSCLSASNKPNFIVEAIDTSIDDALTEVDETSCLKYRTPHFRARAEVLIPHLANTQVWQIGWIQACDKMEFINTYGEDGHTSWEFPELISGKQKMISDSDGTHYPWYGSRTEVKTVHGPCHMKRVTVSVSDNFYPKITWKIPLLPEKSAYLTRVSRDQSFYTWLVAKNLIANRIYVLKTIRWEMSLDIKVDVTKPIGKRATLVGPMTQKQPEILENDVAIPAIALLEPNANSAQRLVWRGTDGGFSVIVPPRLRNYKCPPDCLICCTQGTSTDRIQTEMKNKAVQIEVEEHAPRAPTSDVNGNTAPTDVPKITSIPTGESVNPPSKKLSRSPISNSG
;
A
#
# COMPACT_ATOMS: atom_id res chain seq x y z
N MET A 1 -13.04 51.36 -0.06
CA MET A 1 -14.47 51.50 -0.42
C MET A 1 -14.72 50.58 -1.61
N GLU A 2 -14.78 49.27 -1.37
CA GLU A 2 -16.01 48.51 -1.13
C GLU A 2 -17.12 48.76 -2.16
N ARG A 3 -17.37 47.75 -3.00
CA ARG A 3 -18.69 47.10 -3.08
C ARG A 3 -18.58 45.77 -3.82
N THR A 4 -18.78 44.72 -3.05
CA THR A 4 -19.07 43.34 -3.44
C THR A 4 -20.47 43.25 -4.06
N HIS A 5 -20.62 42.49 -5.14
CA HIS A 5 -21.91 42.01 -5.61
C HIS A 5 -22.05 40.53 -5.29
N ARG A 6 -23.01 40.24 -4.39
CA ARG A 6 -23.42 38.92 -3.94
C ARG A 6 -24.75 38.62 -4.63
N VAL A 7 -24.76 37.68 -5.56
CA VAL A 7 -26.00 37.16 -6.15
C VAL A 7 -26.54 36.08 -5.21
N SER A 8 -27.79 36.24 -4.78
CA SER A 8 -28.52 35.31 -3.93
C SER A 8 -29.70 34.74 -4.72
N TYR A 9 -29.84 33.42 -4.72
CA TYR A 9 -30.99 32.72 -5.29
C TYR A 9 -31.89 32.26 -4.14
N SER A 10 -33.16 32.67 -4.19
CA SER A 10 -34.23 32.21 -3.30
C SER A 10 -35.10 31.21 -4.08
N VAL A 11 -35.28 30.01 -3.51
CA VAL A 11 -36.22 29.01 -4.04
C VAL A 11 -37.42 28.97 -3.10
N HIS A 12 -38.58 29.38 -3.62
CA HIS A 12 -39.87 29.23 -2.98
C HIS A 12 -40.27 27.75 -2.97
N VAL A 13 -40.65 27.24 -1.78
CA VAL A 13 -41.30 25.94 -1.62
C VAL A 13 -42.77 26.21 -1.37
N GLU A 14 -43.63 25.93 -2.35
CA GLU A 14 -45.07 25.82 -2.13
C GLU A 14 -45.42 24.36 -1.85
N SER A 15 -46.04 24.14 -0.70
CA SER A 15 -46.68 22.89 -0.29
C SER A 15 -48.11 22.87 -0.80
N ASN A 16 -48.54 21.79 -1.45
CA ASN A 16 -49.95 21.40 -1.47
C ASN A 16 -50.10 19.88 -1.47
N ILE A 17 -50.93 19.42 -0.54
CA ILE A 17 -51.40 18.06 -0.32
C ILE A 17 -52.77 17.92 -0.96
N SER A 18 -53.03 16.88 -1.76
CA SER A 18 -54.33 16.19 -1.78
C SER A 18 -54.32 14.86 -2.56
N ASN A 19 -54.98 13.87 -1.95
CA ASN A 19 -55.27 12.49 -2.38
C ASN A 19 -55.93 12.31 -3.75
N MET A 20 -55.64 11.20 -4.43
CA MET A 20 -56.53 10.03 -4.65
C MET A 20 -56.05 9.16 -5.83
N GLY A 21 -56.30 7.86 -5.73
CA GLY A 21 -55.73 6.81 -6.57
C GLY A 21 -56.31 6.68 -7.97
N GLY A 22 -55.63 5.87 -8.79
CA GLY A 22 -56.07 5.47 -10.12
C GLY A 22 -54.97 4.73 -10.86
N CYS A 23 -55.09 3.42 -10.94
CA CYS A 23 -54.24 2.55 -11.75
C CYS A 23 -54.60 2.77 -13.23
N VAL A 24 -53.70 3.34 -14.03
CA VAL A 24 -53.76 3.28 -15.50
C VAL A 24 -52.36 3.07 -16.04
N SER A 25 -52.19 1.94 -16.72
CA SER A 25 -51.01 1.54 -17.46
C SER A 25 -50.92 2.27 -18.80
N THR A 26 -49.83 2.98 -19.05
CA THR A 26 -49.35 3.27 -20.42
C THR A 26 -47.84 3.19 -20.46
N LEU A 27 -47.38 2.28 -21.32
CA LEU A 27 -45.99 2.04 -21.71
C LEU A 27 -45.46 3.28 -22.46
N GLU A 28 -44.43 3.94 -21.93
CA GLU A 28 -43.50 4.71 -22.76
C GLU A 28 -42.08 4.15 -22.57
N ARG A 29 -41.51 3.68 -23.67
CA ARG A 29 -40.14 3.16 -23.77
C ARG A 29 -39.17 4.34 -23.74
N SER A 30 -38.39 4.50 -22.67
CA SER A 30 -37.13 5.24 -22.73
C SER A 30 -35.95 4.24 -22.83
N ASN A 31 -35.17 4.37 -23.90
CA ASN A 31 -33.94 3.62 -24.14
C ASN A 31 -32.81 4.18 -23.28
N SER A 32 -32.83 3.88 -21.98
CA SER A 32 -31.71 4.13 -21.07
C SER A 32 -31.21 2.76 -20.59
N PRO A 33 -29.90 2.45 -20.67
CA PRO A 33 -29.40 1.20 -20.11
C PRO A 33 -29.73 1.19 -18.61
N PRO A 34 -30.18 0.05 -18.05
CA PRO A 34 -30.53 -0.02 -16.65
C PRO A 34 -29.28 0.31 -15.83
N VAL A 35 -29.35 1.41 -15.08
CA VAL A 35 -28.46 1.62 -13.95
C VAL A 35 -28.80 0.49 -12.98
N ILE A 36 -27.99 -0.56 -12.99
CA ILE A 36 -27.95 -1.52 -11.90
C ILE A 36 -27.42 -0.74 -10.71
N VAL A 37 -28.33 -0.11 -9.96
CA VAL A 37 -28.09 0.25 -8.58
C VAL A 37 -27.86 -1.09 -7.89
N MET A 38 -26.58 -1.46 -7.74
CA MET A 38 -26.23 -2.61 -6.92
C MET A 38 -26.83 -2.35 -5.55
N ARG A 39 -27.82 -3.17 -5.20
CA ARG A 39 -28.49 -3.15 -3.91
C ARG A 39 -27.42 -3.23 -2.83
N ASP A 40 -27.53 -2.30 -1.91
CA ASP A 40 -26.79 -2.17 -0.66
C ASP A 40 -26.53 -3.56 -0.05
N SER A 41 -25.31 -4.05 -0.23
CA SER A 41 -24.86 -5.30 0.37
C SER A 41 -24.21 -4.91 1.69
N SER A 42 -25.10 -4.75 2.67
CA SER A 42 -24.89 -4.17 4.00
C SER A 42 -23.62 -4.65 4.72
N LEU A 43 -22.52 -3.94 4.51
CA LEU A 43 -21.42 -3.81 5.47
C LEU A 43 -21.72 -2.54 6.30
N SER A 44 -22.64 -2.66 7.24
CA SER A 44 -22.92 -1.58 8.20
C SER A 44 -22.04 -1.73 9.45
N CYS A 45 -21.42 -0.64 9.87
CA CYS A 45 -20.84 -0.53 11.21
C CYS A 45 -22.00 -0.39 12.21
N LEU A 46 -22.20 -1.38 13.09
CA LEU A 46 -23.30 -1.39 14.06
C LEU A 46 -22.82 -0.96 15.45
N SER A 47 -23.66 -0.21 16.17
CA SER A 47 -23.44 0.19 17.56
C SER A 47 -23.68 -0.96 18.56
N ALA A 48 -22.69 -1.16 19.45
CA ALA A 48 -22.63 -1.77 20.78
C ALA A 48 -23.42 -3.05 21.16
N SER A 49 -24.63 -3.33 20.69
CA SER A 49 -25.38 -4.52 21.16
C SER A 49 -24.89 -5.78 20.43
N ASN A 50 -24.21 -6.68 21.16
CA ASN A 50 -23.59 -7.96 20.74
C ASN A 50 -22.14 -7.91 20.22
N LYS A 51 -21.38 -6.82 20.41
CA LYS A 51 -19.93 -6.82 20.16
C LYS A 51 -19.24 -7.68 21.25
N PRO A 52 -18.44 -8.71 20.90
CA PRO A 52 -17.62 -9.39 21.89
C PRO A 52 -16.63 -8.40 22.51
N ASN A 53 -16.31 -8.61 23.79
CA ASN A 53 -15.44 -7.72 24.55
C ASN A 53 -13.95 -7.85 24.15
N PHE A 54 -13.62 -7.46 22.92
CA PHE A 54 -12.24 -7.28 22.47
C PHE A 54 -11.65 -6.05 23.16
N ILE A 55 -10.52 -6.23 23.85
CA ILE A 55 -9.85 -5.16 24.59
C ILE A 55 -8.51 -4.89 23.90
N VAL A 56 -8.28 -3.64 23.50
CA VAL A 56 -6.95 -3.20 23.04
C VAL A 56 -6.11 -2.94 24.29
N GLU A 57 -5.19 -3.85 24.60
CA GLU A 57 -4.33 -3.76 25.79
C GLU A 57 -3.18 -2.76 25.57
N ALA A 58 -2.64 -2.72 24.36
CA ALA A 58 -1.59 -1.78 23.96
C ALA A 58 -1.74 -1.44 22.48
N ILE A 59 -1.42 -0.19 22.13
CA ILE A 59 -1.34 0.28 20.76
C ILE A 59 -0.22 1.30 20.66
N ASP A 60 0.70 1.06 19.72
CA ASP A 60 1.85 1.90 19.46
C ASP A 60 1.84 2.29 17.99
N THR A 61 2.20 3.54 17.70
CA THR A 61 2.35 4.02 16.33
C THR A 61 3.46 5.05 16.23
N SER A 62 4.20 5.01 15.13
CA SER A 62 5.32 5.91 14.86
C SER A 62 5.59 6.00 13.37
N ILE A 63 6.30 7.05 12.97
CA ILE A 63 7.11 7.04 11.75
C ILE A 63 8.57 7.02 12.18
N ASP A 64 9.35 6.13 11.58
CA ASP A 64 10.79 5.98 11.88
C ASP A 64 11.50 7.34 11.80
N ASP A 65 12.37 7.62 12.77
CA ASP A 65 13.20 8.83 12.79
C ASP A 65 14.39 8.68 11.81
N ALA A 66 14.05 8.71 10.53
CA ALA A 66 14.99 8.63 9.42
C ALA A 66 14.66 9.70 8.38
N LEU A 67 15.66 10.06 7.58
CA LEU A 67 15.43 10.91 6.42
C LEU A 67 14.90 10.07 5.25
N THR A 68 14.12 10.71 4.38
CA THR A 68 13.82 10.12 3.07
C THR A 68 15.12 9.94 2.29
N GLU A 69 15.41 8.70 1.92
CA GLU A 69 16.55 8.36 1.07
C GLU A 69 16.21 8.71 -0.38
N VAL A 70 17.17 9.27 -1.10
CA VAL A 70 17.01 9.60 -2.53
C VAL A 70 18.14 8.92 -3.31
N ASP A 71 17.77 8.15 -4.33
CA ASP A 71 18.68 7.42 -5.21
C ASP A 71 18.47 7.88 -6.66
N GLU A 72 19.56 8.14 -7.36
CA GLU A 72 19.56 8.58 -8.74
C GLU A 72 20.31 7.57 -9.61
N THR A 73 19.57 6.90 -10.49
CA THR A 73 20.14 5.96 -11.47
C THR A 73 19.54 6.26 -12.85
N SER A 74 18.98 5.27 -13.54
CA SER A 74 18.19 5.47 -14.75
C SER A 74 16.88 6.23 -14.51
N CYS A 75 16.49 6.39 -13.25
CA CYS A 75 15.34 7.14 -12.76
C CYS A 75 15.65 7.74 -11.38
N LEU A 76 14.81 8.66 -10.93
CA LEU A 76 14.79 9.09 -9.54
C LEU A 76 14.01 8.07 -8.72
N LYS A 77 14.58 7.58 -7.63
CA LYS A 77 13.87 6.79 -6.62
C LYS A 77 13.98 7.50 -5.29
N TYR A 78 12.97 7.35 -4.45
CA TYR A 78 13.08 7.75 -3.07
C TYR A 78 12.43 6.70 -2.17
N ARG A 79 12.94 6.55 -0.95
CA ARG A 79 12.37 5.68 0.07
C ARG A 79 12.06 6.51 1.31
N THR A 80 10.79 6.62 1.66
CA THR A 80 10.41 7.30 2.90
C THR A 80 10.66 6.42 4.12
N PRO A 81 10.77 7.01 5.31
CA PRO A 81 10.76 6.28 6.57
C PRO A 81 9.48 5.44 6.68
N HIS A 82 9.54 4.36 7.47
CA HIS A 82 8.38 3.51 7.66
C HIS A 82 7.40 4.13 8.64
N PHE A 83 6.13 4.20 8.23
CA PHE A 83 5.02 4.22 9.17
C PHE A 83 4.87 2.83 9.80
N ARG A 84 4.73 2.81 11.12
CA ARG A 84 4.54 1.59 11.91
C ARG A 84 3.33 1.75 12.80
N ALA A 85 2.51 0.71 12.88
CA ALA A 85 1.54 0.56 13.95
C ALA A 85 1.53 -0.88 14.45
N ARG A 86 1.42 -1.05 15.77
CA ARG A 86 1.37 -2.35 16.44
C ARG A 86 0.28 -2.30 17.49
N ALA A 87 -0.50 -3.38 17.61
CA ALA A 87 -1.50 -3.52 18.64
C ALA A 87 -1.46 -4.89 19.28
N GLU A 88 -1.69 -4.91 20.60
CA GLU A 88 -1.97 -6.11 21.39
C GLU A 88 -3.45 -6.11 21.75
N VAL A 89 -4.16 -7.14 21.31
CA VAL A 89 -5.60 -7.27 21.52
C VAL A 89 -5.88 -8.52 22.33
N LEU A 90 -6.58 -8.34 23.45
CA LEU A 90 -7.12 -9.42 24.25
C LEU A 90 -8.42 -9.91 23.60
N ILE A 91 -8.38 -11.15 23.15
CA ILE A 91 -9.52 -11.85 22.57
C ILE A 91 -10.31 -12.48 23.72
N PRO A 92 -11.63 -12.24 23.82
CA PRO A 92 -12.45 -12.88 24.84
C PRO A 92 -12.56 -14.39 24.59
N HIS A 93 -13.20 -15.10 25.53
CA HIS A 93 -13.63 -16.46 25.27
C HIS A 93 -14.53 -16.48 24.02
N LEU A 94 -14.14 -17.26 23.01
CA LEU A 94 -14.93 -17.48 21.81
C LEU A 94 -15.65 -18.82 21.90
N ALA A 95 -16.95 -18.83 21.58
CA ALA A 95 -17.75 -20.04 21.54
C ALA A 95 -17.43 -20.89 20.29
N ASN A 96 -17.97 -22.11 20.24
CA ASN A 96 -17.91 -22.96 19.05
C ASN A 96 -18.36 -22.19 17.81
N THR A 97 -17.79 -22.53 16.65
CA THR A 97 -18.10 -22.01 15.30
C THR A 97 -17.80 -20.53 15.06
N GLN A 98 -17.39 -19.77 16.08
CA GLN A 98 -16.96 -18.39 15.89
C GLN A 98 -15.62 -18.33 15.15
N VAL A 99 -15.54 -17.50 14.11
CA VAL A 99 -14.29 -17.21 13.40
C VAL A 99 -14.16 -15.71 13.25
N TRP A 100 -13.06 -15.17 13.77
CA TRP A 100 -12.78 -13.75 13.81
C TRP A 100 -11.45 -13.45 13.14
N GLN A 101 -11.36 -12.30 12.49
CA GLN A 101 -10.10 -11.71 12.04
C GLN A 101 -9.85 -10.41 12.77
N ILE A 102 -8.67 -10.27 13.34
CA ILE A 102 -8.20 -9.05 13.97
C ILE A 102 -7.10 -8.49 13.08
N GLY A 103 -7.18 -7.23 12.68
CA GLY A 103 -6.15 -6.68 11.80
C GLY A 103 -6.35 -5.23 11.39
N TRP A 104 -5.49 -4.79 10.48
CA TRP A 104 -5.42 -3.41 10.00
C TRP A 104 -6.10 -3.23 8.64
N ILE A 105 -6.96 -2.21 8.56
CA ILE A 105 -7.53 -1.68 7.32
C ILE A 105 -6.96 -0.29 7.13
N GLN A 106 -6.57 0.09 5.91
CA GLN A 106 -6.08 1.43 5.60
C GLN A 106 -6.84 2.01 4.41
N ALA A 107 -7.02 3.32 4.41
CA ALA A 107 -7.56 4.05 3.28
C ALA A 107 -6.90 5.43 3.13
N CYS A 108 -6.70 5.84 1.88
CA CYS A 108 -6.19 7.15 1.52
C CYS A 108 -7.35 8.12 1.32
N ASP A 109 -7.36 9.26 2.01
CA ASP A 109 -8.39 10.31 1.90
C ASP A 109 -7.88 11.58 1.20
N LYS A 110 -6.56 11.74 1.08
CA LYS A 110 -5.92 12.82 0.33
C LYS A 110 -4.75 12.26 -0.46
N MET A 111 -4.70 12.60 -1.75
CA MET A 111 -3.54 12.30 -2.59
C MET A 111 -3.16 13.49 -3.45
N GLU A 112 -2.00 14.05 -3.15
CA GLU A 112 -1.25 14.92 -4.04
C GLU A 112 0.09 14.23 -4.31
N PHE A 113 0.37 13.91 -5.57
CA PHE A 113 1.68 13.38 -5.96
C PHE A 113 2.01 13.89 -7.35
N ILE A 114 2.81 14.95 -7.41
CA ILE A 114 3.09 15.76 -8.58
C ILE A 114 4.57 15.69 -8.93
N ASN A 115 4.87 15.42 -10.21
CA ASN A 115 6.22 15.50 -10.77
C ASN A 115 6.26 16.64 -11.77
N THR A 116 7.06 17.67 -11.51
CA THR A 116 7.16 18.88 -12.36
C THR A 116 8.35 18.76 -13.31
N TYR A 117 8.14 19.09 -14.58
CA TYR A 117 9.14 19.00 -15.63
C TYR A 117 9.44 20.39 -16.21
N GLY A 118 10.30 21.16 -15.55
CA GLY A 118 10.64 22.52 -15.95
C GLY A 118 9.41 23.42 -16.02
N GLU A 119 9.35 24.22 -17.08
CA GLU A 119 8.23 25.11 -17.40
C GLU A 119 7.22 24.45 -18.36
N ASP A 120 7.46 23.21 -18.77
CA ASP A 120 6.65 22.52 -19.78
C ASP A 120 5.37 21.91 -19.20
N GLY A 121 5.37 21.58 -17.90
CA GLY A 121 4.20 21.06 -17.21
C GLY A 121 4.52 20.07 -16.09
N HIS A 122 3.55 19.24 -15.74
CA HIS A 122 3.69 18.25 -14.68
C HIS A 122 2.92 16.96 -14.97
N THR A 123 3.36 15.86 -14.36
CA THR A 123 2.52 14.69 -14.17
C THR A 123 1.95 14.65 -12.76
N SER A 124 0.78 14.06 -12.59
CA SER A 124 0.20 13.79 -11.27
C SER A 124 -0.40 12.39 -11.20
N TRP A 125 -0.11 11.71 -10.09
CA TRP A 125 -0.87 10.52 -9.70
C TRP A 125 -2.12 10.95 -8.95
N GLU A 126 -3.26 10.42 -9.37
CA GLU A 126 -4.57 10.90 -8.94
C GLU A 126 -5.55 9.76 -8.71
N PHE A 127 -6.47 9.96 -7.77
CA PHE A 127 -7.70 9.19 -7.64
C PHE A 127 -8.86 9.96 -8.27
N PRO A 128 -9.40 9.52 -9.43
CA PRO A 128 -10.54 10.19 -10.07
C PRO A 128 -11.75 10.35 -9.13
N GLU A 129 -12.00 9.35 -8.28
CA GLU A 129 -13.11 9.31 -7.35
C GLU A 129 -12.97 10.31 -6.20
N LEU A 130 -11.74 10.56 -5.70
CA LEU A 130 -11.49 11.61 -4.72
C LEU A 130 -11.62 13.00 -5.35
N ILE A 131 -11.02 13.20 -6.54
CA ILE A 131 -11.07 14.49 -7.25
C ILE A 131 -12.50 14.88 -7.61
N SER A 132 -13.31 13.92 -8.06
CA SER A 132 -14.72 14.17 -8.38
C SER A 132 -15.62 14.29 -7.14
N GLY A 133 -15.10 14.05 -5.93
CA GLY A 133 -15.86 14.06 -4.69
C GLY A 133 -16.87 12.91 -4.56
N LYS A 134 -16.86 11.95 -5.50
CA LYS A 134 -17.73 10.77 -5.46
C LYS A 134 -17.42 9.89 -4.26
N GLN A 135 -16.16 9.86 -3.85
CA GLN A 135 -15.68 9.10 -2.70
C GLN A 135 -14.81 9.99 -1.84
N LYS A 136 -14.86 9.78 -0.53
CA LYS A 136 -14.02 10.50 0.44
C LYS A 136 -12.72 9.78 0.75
N MET A 137 -12.65 8.48 0.45
CA MET A 137 -11.53 7.61 0.77
C MET A 137 -11.42 6.50 -0.27
N ILE A 138 -10.20 6.04 -0.54
CA ILE A 138 -9.88 4.89 -1.40
C ILE A 138 -9.22 3.82 -0.54
N SER A 139 -9.67 2.57 -0.67
CA SER A 139 -9.08 1.43 0.05
C SER A 139 -7.60 1.29 -0.28
N ASP A 140 -6.74 1.08 0.71
CA ASP A 140 -5.31 0.81 0.52
C ASP A 140 -4.97 -0.66 0.83
N SER A 141 -5.88 -1.55 0.44
CA SER A 141 -5.71 -3.00 0.62
C SER A 141 -4.58 -3.56 -0.26
N ASP A 142 -4.06 -4.74 0.12
CA ASP A 142 -3.11 -5.54 -0.67
C ASP A 142 -3.64 -5.93 -2.07
N GLY A 143 -4.94 -5.72 -2.33
CA GLY A 143 -5.60 -5.98 -3.61
C GLY A 143 -6.04 -7.44 -3.82
N THR A 144 -5.79 -8.31 -2.84
CA THR A 144 -6.14 -9.74 -2.87
C THR A 144 -7.08 -10.13 -1.73
N HIS A 145 -6.81 -9.66 -0.52
CA HIS A 145 -7.50 -10.01 0.72
C HIS A 145 -8.24 -8.82 1.31
N TYR A 146 -9.15 -8.22 0.54
CA TYR A 146 -9.97 -7.11 1.03
C TYR A 146 -10.70 -7.48 2.33
N PRO A 147 -10.78 -6.55 3.31
CA PRO A 147 -10.32 -5.15 3.26
C PRO A 147 -8.91 -4.93 3.85
N TRP A 148 -8.14 -6.00 4.06
CA TRP A 148 -6.92 -5.94 4.84
C TRP A 148 -5.80 -5.22 4.09
N TYR A 149 -5.03 -4.42 4.83
CA TYR A 149 -3.83 -3.77 4.28
C TYR A 149 -2.78 -4.80 3.87
N GLY A 150 -2.65 -5.89 4.63
CA GLY A 150 -1.77 -7.02 4.34
C GLY A 150 -2.25 -8.32 4.99
N SER A 151 -1.50 -9.40 4.78
CA SER A 151 -1.91 -10.76 5.17
C SER A 151 -0.95 -11.47 6.13
N ARG A 152 0.23 -10.91 6.43
CA ARG A 152 1.29 -11.62 7.16
C ARG A 152 1.27 -11.32 8.65
N THR A 153 1.50 -10.06 8.98
CA THR A 153 1.52 -9.54 10.37
C THR A 153 0.34 -8.60 10.62
N GLU A 154 -0.28 -8.14 9.55
CA GLU A 154 -1.33 -7.13 9.54
C GLU A 154 -2.69 -7.68 9.98
N VAL A 155 -2.88 -9.01 9.88
CA VAL A 155 -4.13 -9.69 10.24
C VAL A 155 -3.84 -11.04 10.90
N LYS A 156 -4.66 -11.40 11.89
CA LYS A 156 -4.68 -12.70 12.55
C LYS A 156 -6.09 -13.27 12.56
N THR A 157 -6.22 -14.53 12.15
CA THR A 157 -7.48 -15.28 12.27
C THR A 157 -7.51 -16.04 13.59
N VAL A 158 -8.63 -15.96 14.30
CA VAL A 158 -8.88 -16.65 15.56
C VAL A 158 -10.15 -17.49 15.42
N HIS A 159 -10.02 -18.78 15.76
CA HIS A 159 -11.11 -19.75 15.74
C HIS A 159 -11.56 -20.06 17.16
N GLY A 160 -12.88 -20.13 17.35
CA GLY A 160 -13.52 -20.71 18.51
C GLY A 160 -13.76 -22.22 18.35
N PRO A 161 -13.92 -22.98 19.45
CA PRO A 161 -13.86 -22.50 20.82
C PRO A 161 -12.43 -22.15 21.24
N CYS A 162 -12.24 -21.06 21.97
CA CYS A 162 -10.95 -20.75 22.57
C CYS A 162 -11.08 -19.96 23.88
N HIS A 163 -10.15 -20.21 24.80
CA HIS A 163 -9.99 -19.37 25.98
C HIS A 163 -9.51 -17.97 25.61
N MET A 164 -9.64 -17.06 26.58
CA MET A 164 -9.11 -15.70 26.47
C MET A 164 -7.63 -15.74 26.15
N LYS A 165 -7.21 -14.98 25.13
CA LYS A 165 -5.81 -14.96 24.68
C LYS A 165 -5.45 -13.64 24.03
N ARG A 166 -4.17 -13.29 24.09
CA ARG A 166 -3.62 -12.12 23.43
C ARG A 166 -3.24 -12.44 21.99
N VAL A 167 -3.48 -11.49 21.10
CA VAL A 167 -2.94 -11.50 19.73
C VAL A 167 -2.23 -10.20 19.45
N THR A 168 -1.18 -10.27 18.63
CA THR A 168 -0.45 -9.11 18.15
C THR A 168 -0.63 -8.99 16.65
N VAL A 169 -0.96 -7.79 16.20
CA VAL A 169 -1.00 -7.40 14.78
C VAL A 169 -0.16 -6.15 14.58
N SER A 170 0.49 -6.04 13.43
CA SER A 170 1.33 -4.90 13.09
C SER A 170 1.28 -4.58 11.61
N VAL A 171 1.46 -3.32 11.27
CA VAL A 171 1.62 -2.83 9.90
C VAL A 171 2.93 -2.04 9.80
N SER A 172 3.59 -2.15 8.65
CA SER A 172 4.79 -1.41 8.30
C SER A 172 4.67 -0.95 6.86
N ASP A 173 4.51 0.35 6.64
CA ASP A 173 4.27 0.96 5.33
C ASP A 173 5.36 1.97 5.00
N ASN A 174 5.77 2.06 3.75
CA ASN A 174 6.57 3.16 3.24
C ASN A 174 6.38 3.36 1.74
N PHE A 175 6.74 4.55 1.27
CA PHE A 175 6.70 4.87 -0.15
C PHE A 175 8.06 4.64 -0.79
N TYR A 176 8.07 3.82 -1.83
CA TYR A 176 9.27 3.53 -2.62
C TYR A 176 9.01 3.57 -4.15
N PRO A 177 8.60 4.73 -4.72
CA PRO A 177 8.32 4.82 -6.15
C PRO A 177 9.57 5.05 -7.00
N LYS A 178 9.42 4.81 -8.31
CA LYS A 178 10.39 5.16 -9.36
C LYS A 178 9.79 6.25 -10.25
N ILE A 179 10.52 7.33 -10.49
CA ILE A 179 10.07 8.49 -11.24
C ILE A 179 11.01 8.72 -12.43
N THR A 180 10.44 8.78 -13.62
CA THR A 180 11.21 8.97 -14.85
C THR A 180 11.78 10.38 -14.93
N TRP A 181 13.01 10.50 -15.41
CA TRP A 181 13.66 11.80 -15.62
C TRP A 181 12.99 12.65 -16.69
N LYS A 182 12.31 12.02 -17.64
CA LYS A 182 11.61 12.65 -18.76
C LYS A 182 10.14 12.28 -18.76
N ILE A 183 9.35 13.03 -19.52
CA ILE A 183 7.92 12.78 -19.69
C ILE A 183 7.73 11.46 -20.47
N PRO A 184 7.03 10.45 -19.93
CA PRO A 184 6.93 9.12 -20.55
C PRO A 184 6.29 9.04 -21.94
N LEU A 185 5.59 10.10 -22.37
CA LEU A 185 4.80 10.14 -23.60
C LEU A 185 5.44 10.97 -24.73
N LEU A 186 6.44 11.78 -24.42
CA LEU A 186 6.95 12.78 -25.36
C LEU A 186 8.29 12.35 -25.95
N PRO A 187 8.63 12.83 -27.17
CA PRO A 187 9.89 12.49 -27.86
C PRO A 187 11.14 12.72 -27.00
N GLU A 188 12.30 12.20 -27.41
CA GLU A 188 13.57 12.28 -26.66
C GLU A 188 13.99 13.70 -26.22
N LYS A 189 13.46 14.75 -26.86
CA LYS A 189 13.65 16.17 -26.49
C LYS A 189 12.72 16.65 -25.36
N SER A 190 12.06 15.75 -24.66
CA SER A 190 11.14 16.08 -23.58
C SER A 190 11.82 16.72 -22.37
N ALA A 191 11.05 17.57 -21.71
CA ALA A 191 11.39 18.25 -20.47
C ALA A 191 11.95 17.29 -19.40
N TYR A 192 12.91 17.78 -18.62
CA TYR A 192 13.48 17.03 -17.51
C TYR A 192 12.74 17.30 -16.21
N LEU A 193 12.68 16.29 -15.36
CA LEU A 193 12.17 16.39 -13.99
C LEU A 193 12.96 17.45 -13.22
N THR A 194 12.22 18.34 -12.56
CA THR A 194 12.76 19.46 -11.78
C THR A 194 12.26 19.48 -10.35
N ARG A 195 11.12 18.86 -10.07
CA ARG A 195 10.57 18.75 -8.72
C ARG A 195 9.67 17.52 -8.57
N VAL A 196 9.68 16.91 -7.40
CA VAL A 196 8.70 15.92 -6.97
C VAL A 196 8.09 16.40 -5.68
N SER A 197 6.77 16.55 -5.67
CA SER A 197 6.02 16.90 -4.47
C SER A 197 4.99 15.81 -4.18
N ARG A 198 4.88 15.42 -2.92
CA ARG A 198 3.88 14.48 -2.46
C ARG A 198 3.33 14.92 -1.12
N ASP A 199 2.03 14.83 -0.97
CA ASP A 199 1.30 15.12 0.25
C ASP A 199 0.09 14.18 0.29
N GLN A 200 0.13 13.22 1.20
CA GLN A 200 -0.90 12.21 1.34
C GLN A 200 -1.28 12.00 2.79
N SER A 201 -2.54 11.61 2.98
CA SER A 201 -3.05 11.29 4.30
C SER A 201 -3.88 10.02 4.28
N PHE A 202 -3.89 9.36 5.43
CA PHE A 202 -4.45 8.03 5.58
C PHE A 202 -5.24 7.92 6.87
N TYR A 203 -6.26 7.07 6.84
CA TYR A 203 -6.86 6.50 8.04
C TYR A 203 -6.49 5.03 8.10
N THR A 204 -6.07 4.59 9.28
CA THR A 204 -5.70 3.20 9.55
C THR A 204 -6.51 2.71 10.74
N TRP A 205 -7.33 1.69 10.55
CA TRP A 205 -8.22 1.14 11.57
C TRP A 205 -7.72 -0.22 12.04
N LEU A 206 -7.63 -0.36 13.37
CA LEU A 206 -7.59 -1.66 14.01
C LEU A 206 -9.02 -2.20 14.10
N VAL A 207 -9.25 -3.40 13.56
CA VAL A 207 -10.59 -3.97 13.38
C VAL A 207 -10.67 -5.39 13.90
N ALA A 208 -11.83 -5.72 14.47
CA ALA A 208 -12.30 -7.09 14.63
C ALA A 208 -13.43 -7.38 13.61
N LYS A 209 -13.20 -8.35 12.71
CA LYS A 209 -14.17 -8.82 11.71
C LYS A 209 -14.69 -10.20 12.08
N ASN A 210 -15.99 -10.34 12.25
CA ASN A 210 -16.65 -11.65 12.36
C ASN A 210 -16.83 -12.23 10.96
N LEU A 211 -16.22 -13.38 10.67
CA LEU A 211 -16.30 -14.00 9.35
C LEU A 211 -17.62 -14.71 9.08
N ILE A 212 -18.32 -15.15 10.13
CA ILE A 212 -19.61 -15.85 9.99
C ILE A 212 -20.73 -14.84 9.75
N ALA A 213 -20.78 -13.79 10.58
CA ALA A 213 -21.79 -12.73 10.47
C ALA A 213 -21.44 -11.65 9.43
N ASN A 214 -20.22 -11.69 8.87
CA ASN A 214 -19.65 -10.68 7.99
C ASN A 214 -19.78 -9.25 8.56
N ARG A 215 -19.46 -9.07 9.85
CA ARG A 215 -19.55 -7.78 10.55
C ARG A 215 -18.18 -7.27 10.95
N ILE A 216 -17.97 -5.97 10.82
CA ILE A 216 -16.73 -5.28 11.17
C ILE A 216 -16.97 -4.37 12.36
N TYR A 217 -16.08 -4.44 13.33
CA TYR A 217 -16.05 -3.57 14.51
C TYR A 217 -14.72 -2.85 14.56
N VAL A 218 -14.76 -1.51 14.54
CA VAL A 218 -13.58 -0.70 14.82
C VAL A 218 -13.21 -0.85 16.30
N LEU A 219 -11.92 -1.07 16.55
CA LEU A 219 -11.32 -1.14 17.88
C LEU A 219 -10.50 0.11 18.19
N LYS A 220 -9.78 0.64 17.18
CA LYS A 220 -9.08 1.92 17.27
C LYS A 220 -8.81 2.51 15.88
N THR A 221 -8.65 3.83 15.81
CA THR A 221 -8.32 4.57 14.60
C THR A 221 -7.01 5.35 14.76
N ILE A 222 -6.15 5.27 13.76
CA ILE A 222 -4.91 6.04 13.63
C ILE A 222 -5.03 6.95 12.40
N ARG A 223 -4.59 8.20 12.56
CA ARG A 223 -4.39 9.16 11.47
C ARG A 223 -2.90 9.35 11.24
N TRP A 224 -2.48 9.21 9.99
CA TRP A 224 -1.10 9.51 9.62
C TRP A 224 -1.01 10.18 8.25
N GLU A 225 0.07 10.91 8.06
CA GLU A 225 0.30 11.79 6.92
C GLU A 225 1.74 11.62 6.45
N MET A 226 1.96 11.76 5.14
CA MET A 226 3.29 11.79 4.56
C MET A 226 3.40 12.99 3.63
N SER A 227 4.46 13.77 3.83
CA SER A 227 4.81 14.86 2.92
C SER A 227 6.22 14.68 2.39
N LEU A 228 6.46 15.15 1.17
CA LEU A 228 7.75 15.09 0.49
C LEU A 228 7.87 16.21 -0.53
N ASP A 229 9.04 16.82 -0.57
CA ASP A 229 9.44 17.75 -1.60
C ASP A 229 10.90 17.49 -1.96
N ILE A 230 11.15 17.13 -3.21
CA ILE A 230 12.48 16.91 -3.77
C ILE A 230 12.65 17.88 -4.93
N LYS A 231 13.72 18.69 -4.87
CA LYS A 231 14.15 19.52 -5.98
C LYS A 231 15.18 18.78 -6.81
N VAL A 232 15.11 18.90 -8.13
CA VAL A 232 16.04 18.30 -9.08
C VAL A 232 16.71 19.40 -9.90
N ASP A 233 18.02 19.50 -9.78
CA ASP A 233 18.86 20.41 -10.58
C ASP A 233 19.38 19.71 -11.83
N VAL A 234 18.79 20.03 -12.97
CA VAL A 234 19.10 19.42 -14.27
C VAL A 234 20.51 19.70 -14.76
N THR A 235 21.18 20.73 -14.22
CA THR A 235 22.54 21.12 -14.62
C THR A 235 23.62 20.24 -13.99
N LYS A 236 23.30 19.54 -12.90
CA LYS A 236 24.21 18.63 -12.21
C LYS A 236 24.26 17.26 -12.89
N PRO A 237 25.31 16.44 -12.70
CA PRO A 237 25.29 15.05 -13.14
C PRO A 237 24.30 14.21 -12.32
N ILE A 238 23.77 13.14 -12.91
CA ILE A 238 22.97 12.12 -12.21
C ILE A 238 23.78 11.61 -11.00
N GLY A 239 23.11 11.45 -9.86
CA GLY A 239 23.73 11.13 -8.57
C GLY A 239 23.95 12.36 -7.68
N LYS A 240 23.72 13.57 -8.21
CA LYS A 240 23.89 14.84 -7.49
C LYS A 240 22.81 15.87 -7.82
N ARG A 241 21.78 15.51 -8.61
CA ARG A 241 20.73 16.45 -9.07
C ARG A 241 19.67 16.66 -8.01
N ALA A 242 19.26 15.58 -7.34
CA ALA A 242 18.13 15.55 -6.45
C ALA A 242 18.54 15.97 -5.03
N THR A 243 17.70 16.76 -4.39
CA THR A 243 17.89 17.21 -3.02
C THR A 243 16.54 17.20 -2.32
N LEU A 244 16.46 16.50 -1.20
CA LEU A 244 15.31 16.57 -0.31
C LEU A 244 15.22 17.99 0.25
N VAL A 245 14.13 18.69 -0.08
CA VAL A 245 13.83 20.04 0.42
C VAL A 245 13.07 19.96 1.74
N GLY A 246 12.17 18.99 1.87
CA GLY A 246 11.52 18.71 3.14
C GLY A 246 10.26 17.87 3.03
N PRO A 247 9.62 17.58 4.17
CA PRO A 247 10.13 17.80 5.52
C PRO A 247 11.28 16.82 5.85
N MET A 248 12.23 17.26 6.69
CA MET A 248 13.34 16.40 7.15
C MET A 248 12.89 15.41 8.24
N THR A 249 11.75 15.68 8.88
CA THR A 249 11.12 14.79 9.85
C THR A 249 9.64 14.75 9.52
N GLN A 250 9.06 13.55 9.44
CA GLN A 250 7.63 13.39 9.21
C GLN A 250 6.84 13.71 10.48
N LYS A 251 5.61 14.20 10.30
CA LYS A 251 4.67 14.37 11.40
C LYS A 251 4.34 12.99 11.98
N GLN A 252 4.55 12.82 13.30
CA GLN A 252 4.25 11.55 13.95
C GLN A 252 2.74 11.25 13.88
N PRO A 253 2.36 9.97 13.73
CA PRO A 253 0.97 9.54 13.62
C PRO A 253 0.20 9.79 14.91
N GLU A 254 -1.10 10.03 14.77
CA GLU A 254 -2.02 10.32 15.87
C GLU A 254 -2.97 9.15 16.08
N ILE A 255 -3.00 8.62 17.31
CA ILE A 255 -4.07 7.71 17.75
C ILE A 255 -5.27 8.58 18.11
N LEU A 256 -6.35 8.48 17.36
CA LEU A 256 -7.50 9.37 17.54
C LEU A 256 -8.23 9.06 18.86
N GLU A 257 -8.68 10.10 19.56
CA GLU A 257 -9.51 9.93 20.76
C GLU A 257 -10.82 9.22 20.41
N ASN A 258 -11.48 9.69 19.36
CA ASN A 258 -12.73 9.15 18.84
C ASN A 258 -12.50 8.35 17.56
N ASP A 259 -13.09 7.16 17.51
CA ASP A 259 -12.98 6.29 16.35
C ASP A 259 -13.82 6.77 15.16
N VAL A 260 -13.25 6.66 13.97
CA VAL A 260 -13.91 7.04 12.72
C VAL A 260 -14.55 5.81 12.09
N ALA A 261 -15.80 5.93 11.66
CA ALA A 261 -16.47 4.86 10.94
C ALA A 261 -15.77 4.60 9.59
N ILE A 262 -15.58 3.31 9.27
CA ILE A 262 -15.00 2.92 7.98
C ILE A 262 -16.07 3.10 6.90
N PRO A 263 -15.85 3.93 5.87
CA PRO A 263 -16.79 4.04 4.77
C PRO A 263 -16.81 2.71 3.99
N ALA A 264 -17.99 2.29 3.51
CA ALA A 264 -18.15 1.01 2.81
C ALA A 264 -17.16 0.83 1.65
N ILE A 265 -16.81 1.92 0.96
CA ILE A 265 -15.87 1.88 -0.15
C ILE A 265 -14.43 1.53 0.25
N ALA A 266 -14.01 1.86 1.46
CA ALA A 266 -12.69 1.48 1.97
C ALA A 266 -12.59 -0.04 2.21
N LEU A 267 -13.72 -0.76 2.20
CA LEU A 267 -13.79 -2.20 2.41
C LEU A 267 -13.82 -3.02 1.13
N LEU A 268 -13.90 -2.36 -0.03
CA LEU A 268 -14.16 -2.98 -1.33
C LEU A 268 -13.04 -2.69 -2.33
N GLU A 269 -13.04 -3.44 -3.42
CA GLU A 269 -12.24 -3.10 -4.60
C GLU A 269 -12.75 -1.80 -5.25
N PRO A 270 -11.90 -1.04 -5.95
CA PRO A 270 -10.45 -1.23 -6.14
C PRO A 270 -9.60 -0.74 -4.95
N ASN A 271 -8.39 -1.29 -4.81
CA ASN A 271 -7.36 -0.71 -3.95
C ASN A 271 -6.70 0.50 -4.62
N ALA A 272 -5.96 1.28 -3.83
CA ALA A 272 -5.27 2.50 -4.24
C ALA A 272 -4.44 2.29 -5.51
N ASN A 273 -3.61 1.25 -5.54
CA ASN A 273 -2.78 0.95 -6.72
C ASN A 273 -3.58 0.69 -8.00
N SER A 274 -4.81 0.16 -7.89
CA SER A 274 -5.69 -0.10 -9.03
C SER A 274 -6.58 1.12 -9.36
N ALA A 275 -6.93 1.93 -8.37
CA ALA A 275 -7.78 3.11 -8.52
C ALA A 275 -7.03 4.33 -9.09
N GLN A 276 -5.71 4.41 -8.85
CA GLN A 276 -4.92 5.56 -9.28
C GLN A 276 -4.70 5.61 -10.78
N ARG A 277 -4.57 6.83 -11.31
CA ARG A 277 -4.15 7.12 -12.69
C ARG A 277 -2.97 8.08 -12.70
N LEU A 278 -2.17 8.03 -13.77
CA LEU A 278 -1.12 9.03 -14.04
C LEU A 278 -1.58 9.93 -15.18
N VAL A 279 -1.57 11.23 -14.96
CA VAL A 279 -1.99 12.26 -15.93
C VAL A 279 -0.83 13.20 -16.22
N TRP A 280 -0.71 13.65 -17.48
CA TRP A 280 0.13 14.77 -17.91
C TRP A 280 -0.73 16.02 -18.08
N ARG A 281 -0.22 17.16 -17.60
CA ARG A 281 -0.75 18.50 -17.86
C ARG A 281 0.37 19.42 -18.34
N GLY A 282 0.32 19.80 -19.60
CA GLY A 282 1.23 20.75 -20.23
C GLY A 282 0.81 22.20 -19.97
N THR A 283 1.78 23.12 -19.98
CA THR A 283 1.52 24.56 -19.84
C THR A 283 0.82 25.18 -21.04
N ASP A 284 0.87 24.51 -22.20
CA ASP A 284 0.10 24.82 -23.41
C ASP A 284 -1.39 24.42 -23.33
N GLY A 285 -1.83 23.86 -22.20
CA GLY A 285 -3.17 23.31 -22.02
C GLY A 285 -3.31 21.85 -22.46
N GLY A 286 -2.21 21.21 -22.90
CA GLY A 286 -2.18 19.80 -23.25
C GLY A 286 -2.56 18.90 -22.06
N PHE A 287 -3.36 17.87 -22.31
CA PHE A 287 -3.80 16.91 -21.31
C PHE A 287 -3.74 15.49 -21.87
N SER A 288 -3.12 14.57 -21.13
CA SER A 288 -3.06 13.16 -21.52
C SER A 288 -3.12 12.23 -20.31
N VAL A 289 -3.87 11.14 -20.40
CA VAL A 289 -3.78 10.04 -19.44
C VAL A 289 -2.63 9.12 -19.85
N ILE A 290 -1.57 9.08 -19.03
CA ILE A 290 -0.38 8.25 -19.25
C ILE A 290 -0.62 6.82 -18.75
N VAL A 291 -1.25 6.69 -17.58
CA VAL A 291 -1.59 5.39 -17.00
C VAL A 291 -3.05 5.44 -16.60
N PRO A 292 -3.95 4.69 -17.25
CA PRO A 292 -5.33 4.61 -16.83
C PRO A 292 -5.46 3.80 -15.53
N PRO A 293 -6.54 4.01 -14.75
CA PRO A 293 -6.82 3.19 -13.59
C PRO A 293 -7.16 1.75 -14.04
N ARG A 294 -6.76 0.78 -13.23
CA ARG A 294 -6.97 -0.65 -13.45
C ARG A 294 -8.31 -1.09 -12.87
N LEU A 295 -9.40 -0.56 -13.41
CA LEU A 295 -10.75 -0.99 -13.04
C LEU A 295 -11.24 -2.03 -14.05
N ARG A 296 -11.92 -3.09 -13.58
CA ARG A 296 -12.44 -4.17 -14.46
C ARG A 296 -13.35 -3.65 -15.59
N ASN A 297 -13.89 -2.43 -15.48
CA ASN A 297 -14.81 -1.80 -16.44
C ASN A 297 -14.39 -0.39 -16.90
N TYR A 298 -13.13 0.05 -16.71
CA TYR A 298 -12.73 1.38 -17.17
C TYR A 298 -12.66 1.41 -18.71
N LYS A 299 -13.56 2.17 -19.34
CA LYS A 299 -13.40 2.56 -20.75
C LYS A 299 -12.51 3.80 -20.80
N CYS A 300 -11.33 3.69 -21.41
CA CYS A 300 -10.46 4.86 -21.57
C CYS A 300 -11.22 5.96 -22.33
N PRO A 301 -11.09 7.24 -21.93
CA PRO A 301 -11.61 8.35 -22.73
C PRO A 301 -11.09 8.28 -24.17
N PRO A 302 -11.84 8.78 -25.17
CA PRO A 302 -11.42 8.75 -26.57
C PRO A 302 -10.04 9.38 -26.84
N ASP A 303 -9.59 10.30 -25.99
CA ASP A 303 -8.34 11.05 -26.13
C ASP A 303 -7.12 10.33 -25.50
N CYS A 304 -7.30 9.07 -25.13
CA CYS A 304 -6.28 8.21 -24.52
C CYS A 304 -5.30 7.68 -25.59
N LEU A 305 -4.22 8.44 -25.84
CA LEU A 305 -3.17 8.16 -26.84
C LEU A 305 -2.57 6.74 -26.78
N ILE A 306 -2.57 6.10 -25.60
CA ILE A 306 -2.03 4.74 -25.41
C ILE A 306 -3.03 3.64 -25.77
N CYS A 307 -4.33 3.83 -25.51
CA CYS A 307 -5.33 2.77 -25.76
C CYS A 307 -5.81 2.74 -27.21
N CYS A 308 -5.70 3.85 -27.93
CA CYS A 308 -6.31 3.99 -29.26
C CYS A 308 -5.35 3.73 -30.44
N THR A 309 -4.05 3.49 -30.21
CA THR A 309 -3.08 3.38 -31.32
C THR A 309 -2.59 1.98 -31.66
N GLN A 310 -2.83 0.93 -30.87
CA GLN A 310 -2.58 -0.44 -31.33
C GLN A 310 -3.61 -1.43 -30.76
N GLY A 311 -4.43 -2.00 -31.64
CA GLY A 311 -5.38 -3.08 -31.36
C GLY A 311 -4.72 -4.44 -31.03
N THR A 312 -3.65 -4.44 -30.25
CA THR A 312 -2.97 -5.65 -29.78
C THR A 312 -2.58 -5.50 -28.31
N SER A 313 -3.37 -6.16 -27.45
CA SER A 313 -2.95 -6.69 -26.15
C SER A 313 -2.28 -5.69 -25.19
N THR A 314 -3.10 -5.05 -24.37
CA THR A 314 -2.70 -4.45 -23.08
C THR A 314 -1.88 -5.43 -22.23
N ASP A 315 -2.06 -6.74 -22.41
CA ASP A 315 -1.27 -7.76 -21.72
C ASP A 315 0.19 -7.81 -22.17
N ARG A 316 0.54 -7.47 -23.42
CA ARG A 316 1.92 -7.63 -23.93
C ARG A 316 2.88 -6.57 -23.40
N ILE A 317 2.45 -5.30 -23.43
CA ILE A 317 3.24 -4.17 -22.87
C ILE A 317 3.28 -4.26 -21.34
N GLN A 318 2.18 -4.69 -20.71
CA GLN A 318 2.17 -4.94 -19.26
C GLN A 318 3.03 -6.14 -18.87
N THR A 319 3.06 -7.21 -19.67
CA THR A 319 3.93 -8.38 -19.44
C THR A 319 5.40 -8.04 -19.64
N GLU A 320 5.77 -7.15 -20.57
CA GLU A 320 7.16 -6.67 -20.67
C GLU A 320 7.56 -5.78 -19.48
N MET A 321 6.66 -4.95 -18.96
CA MET A 321 6.92 -4.16 -17.74
C MET A 321 6.92 -5.02 -16.47
N LYS A 322 6.08 -6.06 -16.39
CA LYS A 322 6.04 -7.02 -15.28
C LYS A 322 7.24 -7.97 -15.32
N ASN A 323 7.64 -8.49 -16.49
CA ASN A 323 8.78 -9.40 -16.60
C ASN A 323 10.12 -8.68 -16.38
N LYS A 324 10.24 -7.40 -16.75
CA LYS A 324 11.39 -6.58 -16.36
C LYS A 324 11.39 -6.18 -14.88
N ALA A 325 10.23 -6.08 -14.24
CA ALA A 325 10.14 -5.82 -12.80
C ALA A 325 10.38 -7.08 -11.95
N VAL A 326 9.88 -8.24 -12.39
CA VAL A 326 9.96 -9.53 -11.67
C VAL A 326 11.31 -10.22 -11.85
N GLN A 327 11.98 -10.10 -13.01
CA GLN A 327 13.33 -10.69 -13.18
C GLN A 327 14.38 -10.02 -12.27
N ILE A 328 14.19 -8.75 -11.90
CA ILE A 328 15.14 -8.01 -11.04
C ILE A 328 14.97 -8.39 -9.56
N GLU A 329 13.76 -8.73 -9.10
CA GLU A 329 13.53 -9.17 -7.71
C GLU A 329 14.12 -10.54 -7.39
N VAL A 330 14.23 -11.44 -8.38
CA VAL A 330 14.76 -12.79 -8.20
C VAL A 330 16.29 -12.79 -8.10
N GLU A 331 17.00 -11.86 -8.76
CA GLU A 331 18.46 -11.74 -8.65
C GLU A 331 18.93 -11.08 -7.34
N GLU A 332 18.12 -10.22 -6.70
CA GLU A 332 18.50 -9.54 -5.44
C GLU A 332 18.26 -10.37 -4.16
N HIS A 333 17.46 -11.45 -4.23
CA HIS A 333 17.13 -12.30 -3.07
C HIS A 333 17.85 -13.66 -3.04
N ALA A 334 18.78 -13.92 -3.96
CA ALA A 334 19.66 -15.07 -3.82
C ALA A 334 20.66 -14.83 -2.67
N PRO A 335 20.75 -15.70 -1.65
CA PRO A 335 21.73 -15.56 -0.59
C PRO A 335 23.14 -15.59 -1.19
N ARG A 336 23.91 -14.52 -1.02
CA ARG A 336 25.33 -14.50 -1.37
C ARG A 336 26.05 -15.56 -0.55
N ALA A 337 26.52 -16.60 -1.22
CA ALA A 337 27.50 -17.52 -0.66
C ALA A 337 28.78 -16.73 -0.30
N PRO A 338 29.49 -17.11 0.78
CA PRO A 338 30.74 -16.44 1.15
C PRO A 338 31.78 -16.66 0.05
N THR A 339 32.26 -15.57 -0.53
CA THR A 339 33.36 -15.58 -1.49
C THR A 339 34.66 -15.92 -0.78
N SER A 340 35.15 -17.14 -0.99
CA SER A 340 36.54 -17.51 -0.76
C SER A 340 37.42 -16.92 -1.86
N ASP A 341 38.44 -16.15 -1.45
CA ASP A 341 39.54 -15.72 -2.31
C ASP A 341 40.25 -16.92 -2.92
N VAL A 342 40.23 -17.07 -4.26
CA VAL A 342 41.30 -17.73 -5.03
C VAL A 342 41.34 -17.14 -6.45
N ASN A 343 42.43 -16.44 -6.76
CA ASN A 343 42.81 -16.02 -8.11
C ASN A 343 43.23 -17.22 -8.98
N GLY A 344 42.90 -17.11 -10.26
CA GLY A 344 42.91 -18.20 -11.23
C GLY A 344 44.26 -18.77 -11.66
N ASN A 345 44.13 -20.00 -12.17
CA ASN A 345 45.11 -20.89 -12.78
C ASN A 345 45.86 -20.33 -14.00
N THR A 346 47.13 -20.70 -14.11
CA THR A 346 47.74 -21.21 -15.34
C THR A 346 48.73 -22.34 -14.98
N ALA A 347 48.53 -23.53 -15.54
CA ALA A 347 49.42 -24.71 -15.48
C ALA A 347 50.37 -24.72 -16.73
N PRO A 348 51.28 -25.71 -16.97
CA PRO A 348 51.54 -26.97 -16.25
C PRO A 348 53.05 -27.38 -16.11
N THR A 349 53.25 -28.62 -15.62
CA THR A 349 54.41 -29.54 -15.71
C THR A 349 55.65 -29.30 -14.84
N ASP A 350 55.86 -30.14 -13.80
CA ASP A 350 56.90 -31.20 -13.85
C ASP A 350 56.87 -32.20 -12.65
N VAL A 351 57.49 -33.34 -12.92
CA VAL A 351 57.50 -34.70 -12.31
C VAL A 351 57.95 -34.81 -10.83
N PRO A 352 57.53 -35.86 -10.07
CA PRO A 352 57.67 -35.95 -8.61
C PRO A 352 58.95 -36.64 -8.14
N LYS A 353 59.29 -36.46 -6.86
CA LYS A 353 60.27 -37.31 -6.15
C LYS A 353 59.64 -38.02 -4.94
N ILE A 354 59.75 -39.34 -5.03
CA ILE A 354 59.39 -40.40 -4.09
C ILE A 354 60.34 -40.40 -2.88
N THR A 355 59.82 -40.70 -1.69
CA THR A 355 60.32 -41.62 -0.62
C THR A 355 59.61 -41.24 0.69
N SER A 356 59.13 -42.11 1.57
CA SER A 356 59.19 -43.57 1.74
C SER A 356 58.23 -43.94 2.89
N ILE A 357 57.52 -45.05 2.72
CA ILE A 357 56.73 -45.80 3.73
C ILE A 357 57.72 -46.65 4.55
N PRO A 358 57.53 -46.97 5.86
CA PRO A 358 56.79 -48.19 6.23
C PRO A 358 56.02 -48.21 7.57
N THR A 359 54.85 -48.89 7.50
CA THR A 359 54.29 -49.91 8.44
C THR A 359 54.24 -49.60 9.95
N GLY A 360 53.16 -49.85 10.69
CA GLY A 360 51.96 -50.64 10.47
C GLY A 360 51.41 -51.10 11.85
N GLU A 361 50.09 -51.30 11.90
CA GLU A 361 49.33 -52.08 12.91
C GLU A 361 49.29 -51.56 14.37
N SER A 362 48.26 -51.77 15.21
CA SER A 362 46.85 -52.15 15.12
C SER A 362 46.34 -52.27 16.59
N VAL A 363 45.03 -52.21 16.77
CA VAL A 363 44.21 -52.77 17.88
C VAL A 363 43.88 -51.87 19.11
N ASN A 364 42.56 -51.65 19.25
CA ASN A 364 41.73 -51.11 20.36
C ASN A 364 41.71 -52.01 21.64
N PRO A 365 40.77 -51.84 22.61
CA PRO A 365 40.49 -50.77 23.60
C PRO A 365 40.69 -51.35 25.06
N PRO A 366 40.30 -50.72 26.20
CA PRO A 366 38.89 -50.75 26.69
C PRO A 366 38.45 -49.63 27.68
N SER A 367 37.17 -49.75 28.07
CA SER A 367 36.32 -49.00 29.02
C SER A 367 36.57 -49.16 30.54
N LYS A 368 35.85 -48.33 31.34
CA LYS A 368 35.50 -48.36 32.81
C LYS A 368 36.48 -47.62 33.75
N LYS A 369 36.11 -46.89 34.84
CA LYS A 369 34.97 -46.96 35.78
C LYS A 369 34.95 -45.73 36.76
N LEU A 370 33.74 -45.38 37.23
CA LEU A 370 33.27 -44.74 38.50
C LEU A 370 34.22 -44.17 39.60
N SER A 371 33.84 -43.01 40.19
CA SER A 371 33.54 -42.79 41.65
C SER A 371 33.02 -41.34 41.88
N ARG A 372 31.77 -41.11 42.35
CA ARG A 372 31.23 -40.90 43.72
C ARG A 372 31.66 -39.61 44.48
N SER A 373 30.64 -38.83 44.86
CA SER A 373 30.58 -37.61 45.70
C SER A 373 30.86 -37.83 47.20
N PRO A 374 31.00 -36.77 48.02
CA PRO A 374 29.92 -36.29 48.92
C PRO A 374 29.85 -34.75 49.10
N ILE A 375 28.67 -34.10 49.19
CA ILE A 375 27.81 -33.71 50.35
C ILE A 375 28.30 -32.54 51.25
N SER A 376 27.32 -31.66 51.56
CA SER A 376 27.11 -30.70 52.67
C SER A 376 27.39 -29.22 52.34
N ASN A 377 26.44 -28.28 52.39
CA ASN A 377 25.36 -27.86 53.33
C ASN A 377 25.76 -26.69 54.25
N SER A 378 24.74 -25.84 54.47
CA SER A 378 24.57 -24.74 55.44
C SER A 378 25.11 -23.37 55.03
N GLY A 379 24.32 -22.29 55.11
CA GLY A 379 23.00 -22.13 55.74
C GLY A 379 22.18 -20.97 55.22
#